data_AF-A0A6N4WIB5-F1
#
_entry.id   AF-A0A6N4WIB5-F1
#
_cell.length_a   1.000
_cell.length_b   1.000
_cell.length_c   1.000
_cell.angle_alpha   90.00
_cell.angle_beta   90.00
_cell.angle_gamma   90.00
#
_symmetry.space_group_name_H-M   'P 1'
#
loop_
_entity.id
_entity.type
_entity.pdbx_description
1 polymer ?
#
loop_
_entity_poly.entity_id
_entity_poly.type
_entity_poly.pdbx_seq_one_letter_code
_entity_poly.pdbx_strand_id
1 'polypeptide(L)'
;MVESDVAQRKCEWTSAWVLNQRTRKLAVDSCSSNVSSLPRMTMKTAIAAAAVGLAMVLAPVATAAPTDPNTDTFGGWNHLVDDGGAVITVWKISDLKPSTDTIPGYPLAGRLWEATAAVRAAKGTVTPIIPDFNARSANGTNYPVLWQAATPAGISGATLPQGAKSTGKLYFDVTGPAPTQVVYNNGVADLLFWK
;
A
#
# COMPACT_ATOMS: atom_id res chain seq x y z
N MET A 1 4.30 -38.15 -30.76
CA MET A 1 5.32 -37.13 -30.42
C MET A 1 4.94 -36.63 -29.05
N VAL A 2 5.91 -36.68 -28.13
CA VAL A 2 5.75 -36.55 -26.68
C VAL A 2 5.35 -35.12 -26.30
N GLU A 3 4.24 -34.96 -25.58
CA GLU A 3 3.95 -33.72 -24.84
C GLU A 3 3.85 -34.08 -23.36
N SER A 4 4.79 -33.53 -22.61
CA SER A 4 4.98 -33.65 -21.18
C SER A 4 3.85 -32.95 -20.44
N ASP A 5 3.25 -33.58 -19.43
CA ASP A 5 2.47 -32.83 -18.45
C ASP A 5 2.88 -33.17 -17.01
N VAL A 6 3.24 -32.09 -16.33
CA VAL A 6 3.87 -32.03 -15.03
C VAL A 6 2.76 -32.18 -13.99
N ALA A 7 2.68 -33.34 -13.36
CA ALA A 7 1.84 -33.55 -12.18
C ALA A 7 2.35 -32.67 -11.02
N GLN A 8 1.77 -31.48 -10.88
CA GLN A 8 1.96 -30.57 -9.76
C GLN A 8 1.47 -31.25 -8.47
N ARG A 9 2.44 -31.66 -7.66
CA ARG A 9 2.29 -31.91 -6.23
C ARG A 9 1.94 -30.59 -5.54
N LYS A 10 0.81 -30.52 -4.82
CA LYS A 10 0.66 -29.70 -3.60
C LYS A 10 -0.68 -29.95 -2.92
N CYS A 11 -0.66 -30.68 -1.81
CA CYS A 11 -1.53 -30.46 -0.66
C CYS A 11 -0.80 -31.01 0.58
N GLU A 12 0.29 -30.35 0.97
CA GLU A 12 0.83 -30.44 2.33
C GLU A 12 0.55 -29.11 3.02
N TRP A 13 -0.31 -29.13 4.03
CA TRP A 13 -0.29 -28.20 5.16
C TRP A 13 -0.69 -28.98 6.40
N THR A 14 0.32 -29.34 7.19
CA THR A 14 0.20 -29.73 8.58
C THR A 14 0.01 -28.47 9.41
N SER A 15 -1.08 -28.40 10.16
CA SER A 15 -1.16 -27.72 11.47
C SER A 15 -2.56 -27.91 12.06
N ALA A 16 -2.65 -28.70 13.14
CA ALA A 16 -3.44 -28.36 14.33
C ALA A 16 -3.33 -29.51 15.34
N TRP A 17 -2.72 -29.21 16.48
CA TRP A 17 -2.86 -29.99 17.70
C TRP A 17 -4.27 -29.81 18.26
N VAL A 18 -5.05 -30.89 18.32
CA VAL A 18 -6.07 -31.08 19.37
C VAL A 18 -6.01 -32.54 19.79
N LEU A 19 -5.46 -32.78 20.97
CA LEU A 19 -5.47 -34.09 21.61
C LEU A 19 -6.85 -34.35 22.22
N ASN A 20 -7.39 -35.54 21.93
CA ASN A 20 -8.18 -36.38 22.85
C ASN A 20 -9.69 -36.06 23.01
N GLN A 21 -10.57 -36.82 22.35
CA GLN A 21 -11.19 -38.05 22.89
C GLN A 21 -12.28 -38.63 21.96
N ARG A 22 -12.24 -39.95 21.81
CA ARG A 22 -13.36 -40.87 21.49
C ARG A 22 -14.14 -40.63 20.18
N THR A 23 -13.75 -41.34 19.13
CA THR A 23 -14.51 -42.49 18.60
C THR A 23 -13.83 -43.00 17.32
N ARG A 24 -13.67 -44.32 17.21
CA ARG A 24 -13.14 -44.99 16.03
C ARG A 24 -14.25 -45.06 14.97
N LYS A 25 -14.01 -44.51 13.78
CA LYS A 25 -14.51 -45.09 12.53
C LYS A 25 -13.61 -44.69 11.36
N LEU A 26 -12.90 -45.68 10.84
CA LEU A 26 -12.26 -45.65 9.53
C LEU A 26 -13.38 -45.66 8.48
N ALA A 27 -13.43 -44.63 7.65
CA ALA A 27 -14.09 -44.65 6.36
C ALA A 27 -13.32 -43.70 5.44
N VAL A 28 -12.40 -44.29 4.67
CA VAL A 28 -11.89 -43.71 3.43
C VAL A 28 -12.94 -44.08 2.39
N ASP A 29 -13.69 -43.11 1.88
CA ASP A 29 -14.54 -43.32 0.73
C ASP A 29 -14.48 -42.12 -0.22
N SER A 30 -14.01 -42.44 -1.42
CA SER A 30 -14.45 -41.91 -2.72
C SER A 30 -14.13 -40.44 -3.05
N CYS A 31 -12.99 -40.24 -3.72
CA CYS A 31 -12.89 -39.21 -4.77
C CYS A 31 -13.86 -39.59 -5.91
N SER A 32 -15.06 -39.00 -5.91
CA SER A 32 -16.00 -39.11 -7.02
C SER A 32 -15.55 -38.19 -8.18
N SER A 33 -15.23 -38.81 -9.31
CA SER A 33 -15.01 -38.15 -10.59
C SER A 33 -16.35 -37.97 -11.31
N ASN A 34 -16.80 -36.72 -11.48
CA ASN A 34 -17.93 -36.39 -12.34
C ASN A 34 -17.44 -35.80 -13.68
N VAL A 35 -17.38 -36.66 -14.69
CA VAL A 35 -17.37 -36.26 -16.11
C VAL A 35 -18.79 -35.79 -16.45
N SER A 36 -18.96 -34.49 -16.71
CA SER A 36 -20.23 -33.95 -17.20
C SER A 36 -20.21 -33.91 -18.73
N SER A 37 -21.16 -34.63 -19.33
CA SER A 37 -21.39 -34.73 -20.77
C SER A 37 -21.72 -33.38 -21.43
N LEU A 38 -21.01 -33.02 -22.50
CA LEU A 38 -21.39 -31.92 -23.38
C LEU A 38 -22.49 -32.37 -24.36
N PRO A 39 -23.62 -31.66 -24.50
CA PRO A 39 -24.58 -31.92 -25.56
C PRO A 39 -24.07 -31.38 -26.90
N ARG A 40 -24.21 -32.21 -27.94
CA ARG A 40 -23.88 -31.95 -29.34
C ARG A 40 -24.87 -30.94 -29.91
N MET A 41 -24.44 -29.70 -30.13
CA MET A 41 -25.27 -28.65 -30.73
C MET A 41 -25.09 -28.62 -32.25
N THR A 42 -26.15 -28.99 -32.96
CA THR A 42 -26.25 -29.01 -34.43
C THR A 42 -26.38 -27.58 -34.96
N MET A 43 -25.42 -27.13 -35.76
CA MET A 43 -25.44 -25.83 -36.45
C MET A 43 -26.52 -25.84 -37.55
N LYS A 44 -27.49 -24.92 -37.46
CA LYS A 44 -28.35 -24.52 -38.59
C LYS A 44 -28.09 -23.06 -38.91
N THR A 45 -27.70 -22.83 -40.15
CA THR A 45 -27.53 -21.53 -40.78
C THR A 45 -28.87 -20.83 -40.97
N ALA A 46 -28.91 -19.52 -40.69
CA ALA A 46 -29.92 -18.62 -41.23
C ALA A 46 -29.25 -17.27 -41.54
N ILE A 47 -29.41 -16.84 -42.79
CA ILE A 47 -28.98 -15.54 -43.33
C ILE A 47 -30.20 -14.60 -43.35
N ALA A 48 -29.93 -13.29 -43.28
CA ALA A 48 -30.74 -12.10 -43.66
C ALA A 48 -31.16 -11.26 -42.43
N ALA A 49 -31.17 -9.91 -42.44
CA ALA A 49 -30.68 -8.86 -43.32
C ALA A 49 -30.72 -7.51 -42.53
N ALA A 50 -29.99 -6.51 -43.03
CA ALA A 50 -29.93 -5.05 -42.73
C ALA A 50 -30.87 -4.41 -41.67
N ALA A 51 -30.35 -3.46 -40.86
CA ALA A 51 -30.57 -2.01 -41.01
C ALA A 51 -30.09 -1.14 -39.82
N VAL A 52 -29.83 0.14 -40.15
CA VAL A 52 -29.80 1.38 -39.34
C VAL A 52 -28.54 1.67 -38.50
N GLY A 53 -27.84 2.74 -38.90
CA GLY A 53 -26.70 3.31 -38.19
C GLY A 53 -27.10 4.10 -36.94
N LEU A 54 -26.21 4.04 -35.96
CA LEU A 54 -26.10 5.01 -34.87
C LEU A 54 -24.61 5.39 -34.80
N ALA A 55 -24.28 6.62 -35.21
CA ALA A 55 -22.97 7.19 -34.93
C ALA A 55 -22.92 7.52 -33.44
N MET A 56 -22.42 6.58 -32.63
CA MET A 56 -22.14 6.79 -31.22
C MET A 56 -20.88 7.65 -31.13
N VAL A 57 -21.04 8.94 -30.80
CA VAL A 57 -19.93 9.79 -30.41
C VAL A 57 -19.38 9.25 -29.10
N LEU A 58 -18.31 8.46 -29.18
CA LEU A 58 -17.53 8.06 -28.03
C LEU A 58 -16.80 9.31 -27.54
N ALA A 59 -17.36 9.99 -26.53
CA ALA A 59 -16.56 10.89 -25.72
C ALA A 59 -15.39 10.08 -25.14
N PRO A 60 -14.14 10.59 -25.18
CA PRO A 60 -13.03 9.89 -24.55
C PRO A 60 -13.35 9.72 -23.07
N VAL A 61 -13.59 8.49 -22.64
CA VAL A 61 -13.49 8.13 -21.24
C VAL A 61 -12.05 8.41 -20.86
N ALA A 62 -11.83 9.47 -20.10
CA ALA A 62 -10.55 9.70 -19.46
C ALA A 62 -10.34 8.54 -18.50
N THR A 63 -9.69 7.48 -18.96
CA THR A 63 -9.05 6.51 -18.09
C THR A 63 -8.04 7.30 -17.28
N ALA A 64 -8.39 7.62 -16.04
CA ALA A 64 -7.42 8.06 -15.05
C ALA A 64 -6.28 7.02 -15.11
N ALA A 65 -5.08 7.48 -15.47
CA ALA A 65 -3.90 6.64 -15.38
C ALA A 65 -3.87 6.05 -13.97
N PRO A 66 -3.53 4.75 -13.80
CA PRO A 66 -3.40 4.19 -12.47
C PRO A 66 -2.44 5.08 -11.70
N THR A 67 -2.96 5.74 -10.66
CA THR A 67 -2.11 6.31 -9.62
C THR A 67 -1.23 5.16 -9.16
N ASP A 68 0.09 5.34 -9.26
CA ASP A 68 1.06 4.43 -8.65
C ASP A 68 0.48 4.03 -7.28
N PRO A 69 0.29 2.74 -6.96
CA PRO A 69 -0.42 2.31 -5.76
C PRO A 69 0.19 2.88 -4.47
N ASN A 70 1.42 3.38 -4.56
CA ASN A 70 2.18 3.98 -3.49
C ASN A 70 2.17 5.53 -3.51
N THR A 71 1.41 6.17 -4.39
CA THR A 71 1.24 7.63 -4.44
C THR A 71 -0.17 8.01 -4.01
N ASP A 72 -0.25 8.89 -3.01
CA ASP A 72 -1.50 9.52 -2.58
C ASP A 72 -1.40 11.05 -2.66
N THR A 73 -2.52 11.73 -2.50
CA THR A 73 -2.60 13.17 -2.34
C THR A 73 -2.35 13.56 -0.88
N PHE A 74 -1.92 14.81 -0.64
CA PHE A 74 -1.86 15.32 0.73
C PHE A 74 -3.23 15.24 1.40
N GLY A 75 -3.27 14.62 2.59
CA GLY A 75 -4.48 14.33 3.34
C GLY A 75 -5.05 12.92 3.10
N GLY A 76 -4.57 12.21 2.09
CA GLY A 76 -4.85 10.80 1.84
C GLY A 76 -4.11 9.85 2.79
N TRP A 77 -4.54 8.59 2.82
CA TRP A 77 -3.96 7.52 3.64
C TRP A 77 -3.25 6.52 2.74
N ASN A 78 -1.94 6.38 2.93
CA ASN A 78 -1.09 5.48 2.19
C ASN A 78 -0.54 4.36 3.08
N HIS A 79 -0.34 3.17 2.52
CA HIS A 79 -0.21 1.92 3.26
C HIS A 79 1.17 1.30 3.01
N LEU A 80 1.93 1.08 4.08
CA LEU A 80 3.15 0.28 4.07
C LEU A 80 2.83 -1.14 4.54
N VAL A 81 3.20 -2.13 3.73
CA VAL A 81 2.98 -3.54 4.02
C VAL A 81 4.33 -4.20 4.26
N ASP A 82 4.55 -4.67 5.48
CA ASP A 82 5.81 -5.27 5.92
C ASP A 82 5.60 -6.73 6.38
N ASP A 83 6.70 -7.46 6.54
CA ASP A 83 6.72 -8.82 7.09
C ASP A 83 5.72 -9.77 6.39
N GLY A 84 5.74 -9.79 5.05
CA GLY A 84 4.83 -10.61 4.25
C GLY A 84 3.35 -10.27 4.44
N GLY A 85 3.04 -9.06 4.94
CA GLY A 85 1.69 -8.60 5.26
C GLY A 85 1.24 -8.92 6.68
N ALA A 86 2.12 -9.39 7.57
CA ALA A 86 1.83 -9.52 8.98
C ALA A 86 1.71 -8.14 9.67
N VAL A 87 2.43 -7.13 9.17
CA VAL A 87 2.38 -5.75 9.65
C VAL A 87 1.88 -4.83 8.55
N ILE A 88 0.89 -3.98 8.87
CA ILE A 88 0.39 -2.94 7.97
C ILE A 88 0.41 -1.63 8.73
N THR A 89 1.27 -0.72 8.28
CA THR A 89 1.36 0.65 8.78
C THR A 89 0.64 1.57 7.81
N VAL A 90 -0.21 2.46 8.32
CA VAL A 90 -0.91 3.43 7.48
C VAL A 90 -0.51 4.84 7.89
N TRP A 91 -0.03 5.61 6.92
CA TRP A 91 0.42 6.98 7.08
C TRP A 91 -0.50 7.95 6.36
N LYS A 92 -0.80 9.07 7.00
CA LYS A 92 -1.43 10.23 6.38
C LYS A 92 -0.53 11.44 6.60
N ILE A 93 -0.14 12.07 5.50
CA ILE A 93 0.65 13.30 5.50
C ILE A 93 -0.20 14.43 4.93
N SER A 94 -0.25 15.57 5.60
CA SER A 94 -0.96 16.77 5.13
C SER A 94 -0.18 18.04 5.45
N ASP A 95 -0.66 19.17 4.94
CA ASP A 95 -0.23 20.51 5.34
C ASP A 95 1.28 20.78 5.21
N LEU A 96 1.93 20.25 4.16
CA LEU A 96 3.33 20.57 3.87
C LEU A 96 3.47 22.07 3.58
N LYS A 97 4.14 22.80 4.48
CA LYS A 97 4.23 24.27 4.41
C LYS A 97 5.42 24.81 5.22
N PRO A 98 5.81 26.08 5.03
CA PRO A 98 6.74 26.74 5.94
C PRO A 98 6.19 26.74 7.37
N SER A 99 7.02 26.40 8.34
CA SER A 99 6.64 26.38 9.75
C SER A 99 6.86 27.74 10.41
N THR A 100 6.06 28.02 11.44
CA THR A 100 6.27 29.12 12.39
C THR A 100 6.87 28.63 13.72
N ASP A 101 7.05 27.33 13.87
CA ASP A 101 7.58 26.74 15.09
C ASP A 101 9.10 26.99 15.17
N THR A 102 9.66 26.82 16.37
CA THR A 102 11.09 26.82 16.58
C THR A 102 11.55 25.43 16.99
N ILE A 103 12.80 25.09 16.63
CA ILE A 103 13.43 23.83 17.05
C ILE A 103 14.60 24.21 17.97
N PRO A 104 14.40 24.20 19.30
CA PRO A 104 15.44 24.56 20.25
C PRO A 104 16.69 23.70 20.07
N GLY A 105 17.86 24.34 20.01
CA GLY A 105 19.15 23.66 19.89
C GLY A 105 19.48 23.11 18.51
N TYR A 106 18.61 23.29 17.50
CA TYR A 106 18.91 22.92 16.12
C TYR A 106 19.28 24.16 15.29
N PRO A 107 20.52 24.26 14.78
CA PRO A 107 20.93 25.36 13.93
C PRO A 107 20.40 25.16 12.51
N LEU A 108 19.27 25.78 12.18
CA LEU A 108 18.72 25.75 10.83
C LEU A 108 19.69 26.42 9.84
N ALA A 109 19.99 25.72 8.75
CA ALA A 109 20.75 26.23 7.62
C ALA A 109 19.84 26.97 6.62
N GLY A 110 18.57 26.61 6.56
CA GLY A 110 17.56 27.17 5.67
C GLY A 110 16.31 27.63 6.41
N ARG A 111 15.16 27.42 5.78
CA ARG A 111 13.86 27.72 6.36
C ARG A 111 13.24 26.45 6.92
N LEU A 112 12.70 26.52 8.14
CA LEU A 112 11.93 25.42 8.69
C LEU A 112 10.63 25.21 7.92
N TRP A 113 10.39 23.97 7.50
CA TRP A 113 9.12 23.49 6.97
C TRP A 113 8.56 22.41 7.88
N GLU A 114 7.24 22.26 7.84
CA GLU A 114 6.49 21.24 8.56
C GLU A 114 5.53 20.50 7.64
N ALA A 115 5.20 19.27 8.00
CA ALA A 115 4.01 18.56 7.53
C ALA A 115 3.31 17.90 8.73
N THR A 116 1.98 17.87 8.71
CA THR A 116 1.20 17.12 9.69
C THR A 116 1.24 15.64 9.33
N ALA A 117 1.60 14.79 10.28
CA ALA A 117 1.63 13.34 10.13
C ALA A 117 0.67 12.65 11.09
N ALA A 118 0.03 11.60 10.60
CA ALA A 118 -0.70 10.64 11.40
C ALA A 118 -0.31 9.23 10.98
N VAL A 119 -0.07 8.37 11.95
CA VAL A 119 0.27 6.97 11.74
C VAL A 119 -0.67 6.07 12.52
N ARG A 120 -1.04 4.94 11.92
CA ARG A 120 -1.86 3.92 12.54
C ARG A 120 -1.26 2.53 12.31
N ALA A 121 -1.25 1.72 13.37
CA ALA A 121 -0.97 0.30 13.29
C ALA A 121 -2.23 -0.44 12.79
N ALA A 122 -2.44 -0.54 11.48
CA ALA A 122 -3.65 -1.16 10.94
C ALA A 122 -3.66 -2.68 11.14
N LYS A 123 -2.49 -3.31 11.08
CA LYS A 123 -2.27 -4.73 11.41
C LYS A 123 -0.91 -4.90 12.08
N GLY A 124 -0.84 -5.76 13.09
CA GLY A 124 0.35 -6.00 13.87
C GLY A 124 0.72 -4.81 14.77
N THR A 125 1.84 -4.96 15.47
CA THR A 125 2.47 -3.89 16.24
C THR A 125 3.39 -3.09 15.32
N VAL A 126 3.33 -1.77 15.38
CA VAL A 126 4.11 -0.88 14.51
C VAL A 126 5.01 0.01 15.35
N THR A 127 6.30 0.04 15.04
CA THR A 127 7.21 1.10 15.51
C THR A 127 7.44 2.07 14.36
N PRO A 128 6.94 3.32 14.44
CA PRO A 128 7.09 4.29 13.35
C PRO A 128 8.57 4.56 13.03
N ILE A 129 8.97 4.30 11.78
CA ILE A 129 10.32 4.64 11.31
C ILE A 129 10.27 6.06 10.72
N ILE A 130 10.29 7.04 11.61
CA ILE A 130 10.29 8.46 11.25
C ILE A 130 11.46 8.86 10.32
N PRO A 131 12.72 8.39 10.50
CA PRO A 131 13.84 8.86 9.68
C PRO A 131 13.71 8.60 8.16
N ASP A 132 12.81 7.73 7.74
CA ASP A 132 12.57 7.42 6.32
C ASP A 132 11.82 8.55 5.58
N PHE A 133 11.29 9.54 6.29
CA PHE A 133 10.60 10.67 5.69
C PHE A 133 11.53 11.73 5.11
N ASN A 134 11.18 12.19 3.92
CA ASN A 134 11.88 13.25 3.20
C ASN A 134 10.87 14.21 2.59
N ALA A 135 11.12 15.52 2.65
CA ALA A 135 10.44 16.48 1.79
C ALA A 135 11.26 16.66 0.51
N ARG A 136 10.61 16.69 -0.66
CA ARG A 136 11.29 16.91 -1.93
C ARG A 136 10.64 18.03 -2.73
N SER A 137 11.46 18.84 -3.39
CA SER A 137 10.98 19.84 -4.34
C SER A 137 10.74 19.25 -5.73
N ALA A 138 10.07 20.01 -6.59
CA ALA A 138 9.73 19.57 -7.95
C ALA A 138 10.96 19.22 -8.81
N ASN A 139 12.14 19.77 -8.50
CA ASN A 139 13.38 19.44 -9.19
C ASN A 139 14.13 18.24 -8.58
N GLY A 140 13.56 17.59 -7.57
CA GLY A 140 14.15 16.44 -6.89
C GLY A 140 15.10 16.77 -5.73
N THR A 141 15.27 18.05 -5.35
CA THR A 141 16.08 18.38 -4.16
C THR A 141 15.46 17.74 -2.92
N ASN A 142 16.26 17.03 -2.13
CA ASN A 142 15.80 16.23 -1.01
C ASN A 142 16.18 16.86 0.34
N TYR A 143 15.19 16.99 1.23
CA TYR A 143 15.34 17.50 2.59
C TYR A 143 14.93 16.40 3.57
N PRO A 144 15.89 15.73 4.24
CA PRO A 144 15.60 14.71 5.24
C PRO A 144 14.81 15.28 6.41
N VAL A 145 13.95 14.46 7.02
CA VAL A 145 13.24 14.87 8.24
C VAL A 145 14.22 15.12 9.40
N LEU A 146 13.94 16.14 10.19
CA LEU A 146 14.68 16.50 11.40
C LEU A 146 14.26 15.64 12.61
N TRP A 147 14.28 14.31 12.46
CA TRP A 147 13.73 13.38 13.45
C TRP A 147 14.49 13.34 14.79
N GLN A 148 15.78 13.70 14.79
CA GLN A 148 16.59 13.76 16.01
C GLN A 148 16.36 15.03 16.82
N ALA A 149 15.73 16.04 16.22
CA ALA A 149 15.50 17.30 16.88
C ALA A 149 14.26 17.20 17.77
N ALA A 150 14.47 17.30 19.09
CA ALA A 150 13.38 17.23 20.05
C ALA A 150 12.46 18.44 19.89
N THR A 151 11.20 18.18 19.56
CA THR A 151 10.16 19.22 19.42
C THR A 151 8.89 18.77 20.14
N PRO A 152 8.19 19.65 20.87
CA PRO A 152 6.96 19.27 21.57
C PRO A 152 5.84 18.80 20.65
N ALA A 153 5.80 19.33 19.42
CA ALA A 153 4.80 18.98 18.41
C ALA A 153 5.25 17.85 17.47
N GLY A 154 6.49 17.35 17.61
CA GLY A 154 7.02 16.28 16.77
C GLY A 154 6.22 15.00 16.94
N ILE A 155 6.06 14.24 15.86
CA ILE A 155 5.38 12.95 15.93
C ILE A 155 6.15 11.97 16.83
N SER A 156 5.42 11.23 17.67
CA SER A 156 6.02 10.23 18.55
C SER A 156 6.49 9.01 17.76
N GLY A 157 7.73 8.57 18.02
CA GLY A 157 8.29 7.30 17.53
C GLY A 157 7.99 6.09 18.42
N ALA A 158 7.12 6.24 19.42
CA ALA A 158 6.75 5.14 20.31
C ALA A 158 6.05 4.01 19.54
N THR A 159 6.31 2.77 19.94
CA THR A 159 5.65 1.60 19.39
C THR A 159 4.14 1.64 19.65
N LEU A 160 3.37 1.39 18.60
CA LEU A 160 1.92 1.37 18.59
C LEU A 160 1.42 -0.08 18.57
N PRO A 161 0.61 -0.50 19.56
CA PRO A 161 -0.12 -1.75 19.45
C PRO A 161 -1.15 -1.66 18.31
N GLN A 162 -1.56 -2.81 17.78
CA GLN A 162 -2.55 -2.86 16.70
C GLN A 162 -3.81 -2.03 17.03
N GLY A 163 -4.27 -1.26 16.06
CA GLY A 163 -5.41 -0.36 16.16
C GLY A 163 -5.07 1.03 16.70
N ALA A 164 -3.95 1.20 17.41
CA ALA A 164 -3.54 2.48 17.96
C ALA A 164 -3.05 3.46 16.87
N LYS A 165 -3.09 4.75 17.21
CA LYS A 165 -2.75 5.86 16.34
C LYS A 165 -1.86 6.86 17.08
N SER A 166 -0.94 7.48 16.35
CA SER A 166 -0.16 8.65 16.80
C SER A 166 -0.30 9.78 15.77
N THR A 167 -0.11 11.02 16.22
CA THR A 167 -0.10 12.20 15.36
C THR A 167 0.91 13.21 15.87
N GLY A 168 1.45 14.02 14.96
CA GLY A 168 2.36 15.11 15.26
C GLY A 168 2.90 15.70 13.96
N LYS A 169 3.98 16.46 14.07
CA LYS A 169 4.62 17.12 12.94
C LYS A 169 5.89 16.38 12.52
N LEU A 170 6.13 16.38 11.21
CA LEU A 170 7.44 16.15 10.60
C LEU A 170 8.03 17.52 10.28
N TYR A 171 9.33 17.69 10.52
CA TYR A 171 10.04 18.95 10.25
C TYR A 171 11.15 18.75 9.26
N PHE A 172 11.42 19.76 8.43
CA PHE A 172 12.45 19.73 7.40
C PHE A 172 13.21 21.06 7.39
N ASP A 173 14.53 21.01 7.27
CA ASP A 173 15.35 22.20 7.03
C ASP A 173 15.51 22.40 5.52
N VAL A 174 14.76 23.35 4.95
CA VAL A 174 14.70 23.58 3.50
C VAL A 174 15.70 24.67 3.12
N THR A 175 16.80 24.23 2.51
CA THR A 175 17.95 25.07 2.10
C THR A 175 17.91 25.48 0.62
N GLY A 176 16.83 25.16 -0.10
CA GLY A 176 16.69 25.44 -1.54
C GLY A 176 15.24 25.65 -1.96
N PRO A 177 14.84 25.21 -3.18
CA PRO A 177 13.47 25.35 -3.66
C PRO A 177 12.43 24.73 -2.72
N ALA A 178 11.24 25.32 -2.68
CA ALA A 178 10.16 24.83 -1.84
C ALA A 178 9.81 23.36 -2.15
N PRO A 179 9.66 22.49 -1.14
CA PRO A 179 9.23 21.13 -1.35
C PRO A 179 7.76 21.10 -1.81
N THR A 180 7.45 20.16 -2.70
CA THR A 180 6.11 19.95 -3.26
C THR A 180 5.57 18.56 -2.95
N GLN A 181 6.37 17.69 -2.34
CA GLN A 181 5.98 16.32 -2.00
C GLN A 181 6.67 15.87 -0.72
N VAL A 182 6.05 14.91 -0.03
CA VAL A 182 6.69 14.11 1.03
C VAL A 182 6.84 12.69 0.53
N VAL A 183 7.98 12.08 0.81
CA VAL A 183 8.35 10.73 0.38
C VAL A 183 8.80 9.93 1.59
N TYR A 184 8.32 8.69 1.68
CA TYR A 184 8.85 7.67 2.58
C TYR A 184 9.85 6.82 1.79
N ASN A 185 11.13 6.86 2.17
CA ASN A 185 12.21 6.13 1.53
C ASN A 185 13.02 5.38 2.58
N ASN A 186 13.16 4.06 2.42
CA ASN A 186 13.82 3.18 3.40
C ASN A 186 15.35 3.10 3.22
N GLY A 187 15.96 4.08 2.55
CA GLY A 187 17.37 4.08 2.16
C GLY A 187 17.71 3.27 0.89
N VAL A 188 16.75 2.49 0.36
CA VAL A 188 16.93 1.68 -0.87
C VAL A 188 15.96 2.13 -1.96
N ALA A 189 14.69 2.31 -1.61
CA ALA A 189 13.64 2.67 -2.55
C ALA A 189 12.64 3.64 -1.92
N ASP A 190 12.02 4.46 -2.78
CA ASP A 190 10.84 5.22 -2.40
C ASP A 190 9.64 4.26 -2.32
N LEU A 191 8.97 4.24 -1.17
CA LEU A 191 7.89 3.31 -0.87
C LEU A 191 6.53 3.98 -0.81
N LEU A 192 6.45 5.25 -0.40
CA LEU A 192 5.20 6.01 -0.31
C LEU A 192 5.44 7.46 -0.73
N PHE A 193 4.46 8.07 -1.39
CA PHE A 193 4.49 9.46 -1.84
C PHE A 193 3.20 10.19 -1.46
N TRP A 194 3.32 11.48 -1.13
CA TRP A 194 2.21 12.42 -0.98
C TRP A 194 2.51 13.69 -1.79
N LYS A 195 1.64 14.04 -2.74
CA LYS A 195 1.79 15.21 -3.62
C LYS A 195 0.48 15.74 -4.19
#